data_AF-A0AAD3AA83-F1
#
_entry.id   AF-A0AAD3AA83-F1
#
_cell.length_a   1.000
_cell.length_b   1.000
_cell.length_c   1.000
_cell.angle_alpha   90.00
_cell.angle_beta   90.00
_cell.angle_gamma   90.00
#
_symmetry.space_group_name_H-M   'P 1'
#
loop_
_entity.id
_entity.type
_entity.pdbx_description
1 polymer ?
#
loop_
_entity_poly.entity_id
_entity_poly.type
_entity_poly.pdbx_seq_one_letter_code
_entity_poly.pdbx_strand_id
1 'polypeptide(L)'
;MSKAKDSVDIFIIGEGSTRDKLQLISYPSQRDTMLFGKKRPLKVMGSADYGRVVRIVFVMGKDSTKLVKKVEEIKMDTAVAAP
;
A
#
# COMPACT_ATOMS: atom_id res chain seq x y z
N MET A 1 6.73 -15.52 -21.62
CA MET A 1 7.28 -14.23 -21.18
C MET A 1 6.12 -13.35 -20.69
N SER A 2 5.61 -13.61 -19.49
CA SER A 2 4.46 -12.88 -18.98
C SER A 2 4.92 -11.48 -18.59
N LYS A 3 4.64 -10.50 -19.45
CA LYS A 3 4.67 -9.10 -19.07
C LYS A 3 3.60 -8.89 -18.01
N ALA A 4 3.95 -9.15 -16.76
CA ALA A 4 3.25 -8.66 -15.59
C ALA A 4 3.37 -7.13 -15.61
N LYS A 5 2.57 -6.51 -16.48
CA LYS A 5 2.30 -5.08 -16.48
C LYS A 5 1.08 -4.79 -15.61
N ASP A 6 0.83 -5.68 -14.67
CA ASP A 6 0.04 -5.45 -13.48
C ASP A 6 1.04 -5.02 -12.40
N SER A 7 1.54 -3.78 -12.47
CA SER A 7 2.05 -3.16 -11.25
C SER A 7 0.85 -2.96 -10.35
N VAL A 8 0.51 -4.03 -9.64
CA VAL A 8 -0.54 -4.13 -8.67
C VAL A 8 -0.17 -3.13 -7.57
N ASP A 9 -0.78 -1.95 -7.63
CA ASP A 9 -0.69 -0.92 -6.59
C ASP A 9 -1.38 -1.37 -5.29
N ILE A 10 -1.55 -2.68 -5.04
CA ILE A 10 -2.24 -3.24 -3.88
C ILE A 10 -1.20 -3.78 -2.92
N PHE A 11 -1.27 -3.30 -1.69
CA PHE A 11 -0.33 -3.61 -0.61
C PHE A 11 -1.09 -3.79 0.69
N ILE A 12 -0.49 -4.51 1.63
CA ILE A 12 -0.98 -4.58 3.01
C ILE A 12 -0.24 -3.52 3.84
N ILE A 13 -0.95 -2.80 4.70
CA ILE A 13 -0.29 -1.89 5.66
C ILE A 13 0.43 -2.74 6.70
N GLY A 14 1.77 -2.67 6.71
CA GLY A 14 2.57 -3.29 7.75
C GLY A 14 2.54 -2.50 9.05
N GLU A 15 2.69 -3.19 10.18
CA GLU A 15 2.67 -2.61 11.53
C GLU A 15 3.76 -1.56 11.79
N GLY A 16 4.85 -1.57 11.01
CA GLY A 16 5.88 -0.52 11.07
C GLY A 16 5.53 0.76 10.31
N SER A 17 4.29 0.92 9.85
CA SER A 17 3.80 2.21 9.33
C SER A 17 3.84 3.28 10.43
N THR A 18 4.48 4.39 10.14
CA THR A 18 4.61 5.55 11.05
C THR A 18 3.84 6.76 10.50
N ARG A 19 3.86 7.87 11.24
CA ARG A 19 3.18 9.11 10.81
C ARG A 19 3.72 9.66 9.49
N ASP A 20 5.02 9.49 9.23
CA ASP A 20 5.69 10.03 8.05
C ASP A 20 6.03 8.98 6.99
N LYS A 21 6.17 7.71 7.38
CA LYS A 21 6.46 6.60 6.46
C LYS A 21 5.32 5.58 6.47
N LEU A 22 4.96 5.07 5.30
CA LEU A 22 3.99 4.00 5.14
C LEU A 22 4.75 2.71 4.81
N GLN A 23 4.62 1.71 5.68
CA GLN A 23 5.09 0.36 5.43
C GLN A 23 4.03 -0.39 4.63
N LEU A 24 4.43 -0.87 3.47
CA LEU A 24 3.61 -1.57 2.49
C LEU A 24 4.20 -2.95 2.26
N ILE A 25 3.42 -3.97 2.55
CA ILE A 25 3.79 -5.36 2.37
C ILE A 25 3.19 -5.82 1.04
N SER A 26 3.99 -6.48 0.21
CA SER A 26 3.56 -6.95 -1.11
C SER A 26 2.47 -8.01 -0.99
N TYR A 27 1.37 -7.83 -1.72
CA TYR A 27 0.28 -8.80 -1.80
C TYR A 27 0.41 -9.64 -3.09
N PRO A 28 0.08 -10.95 -3.09
CA PRO A 28 -0.32 -11.79 -1.97
C PRO A 28 0.84 -12.41 -1.18
N SER A 29 2.08 -12.33 -1.70
CA SER A 29 3.23 -13.07 -1.17
C SER A 29 3.68 -12.69 0.23
N GLN A 30 3.34 -11.49 0.72
CA GLN A 30 3.68 -10.94 2.05
C GLN A 30 5.16 -11.01 2.46
N ARG A 31 6.06 -11.29 1.52
CA ARG A 31 7.50 -11.45 1.77
C ARG A 31 8.26 -10.13 1.66
N ASP A 32 7.90 -9.30 0.70
CA ASP A 32 8.59 -8.04 0.45
C ASP A 32 7.88 -6.89 1.15
N THR A 33 8.57 -6.28 2.10
CA THR A 33 8.13 -5.08 2.81
C THR A 33 8.83 -3.86 2.23
N MET A 34 8.06 -2.89 1.76
CA MET A 34 8.55 -1.63 1.22
C MET A 34 8.14 -0.47 2.11
N LEU A 35 9.06 0.44 2.37
CA LEU A 35 8.81 1.61 3.20
C LEU A 35 8.83 2.86 2.33
N PHE A 36 7.69 3.57 2.25
CA PHE A 36 7.55 4.77 1.41
C PHE A 36 7.22 6.01 2.23
N GLY A 37 7.70 7.17 1.79
CA GLY A 37 7.32 8.44 2.41
C GLY A 37 5.89 8.84 2.03
N LYS A 38 5.15 9.43 2.97
CA LYS A 38 3.80 9.99 2.71
C LYS A 38 3.93 11.42 2.18
N LYS A 39 3.31 11.73 1.04
CA LYS A 39 3.18 13.12 0.58
C LYS A 39 2.05 13.79 1.34
N ARG A 40 2.29 14.98 1.91
CA ARG A 40 1.23 15.81 2.49
C ARG A 40 0.71 16.82 1.46
N PRO A 41 -0.61 17.04 1.35
CA PRO A 41 -1.67 16.30 2.03
C PRO A 41 -1.85 14.87 1.47
N LEU A 42 -1.93 13.89 2.36
CA LEU A 42 -2.16 12.48 2.02
C LEU A 42 -3.67 12.24 1.93
N LYS A 43 -4.15 11.71 0.80
CA LYS A 43 -5.56 11.40 0.64
C LYS A 43 -5.82 9.94 1.03
N VAL A 44 -6.43 9.72 2.20
CA VAL A 44 -6.83 8.38 2.65
C VAL A 44 -8.34 8.23 2.42
N MET A 45 -8.74 7.16 1.73
CA MET A 45 -10.14 6.79 1.50
C MET A 45 -10.39 5.45 2.19
N GLY A 46 -11.24 5.44 3.22
CA GLY A 46 -11.45 4.28 4.08
C GLY A 46 -10.46 4.23 5.26
N SER A 47 -10.08 3.03 5.66
CA SER A 47 -9.11 2.78 6.74
C SER A 47 -7.74 2.39 6.19
N ALA A 48 -6.68 3.00 6.73
CA ALA A 48 -5.29 2.66 6.45
C ALA A 48 -4.64 2.03 7.68
N ASP A 49 -5.40 1.19 8.38
CA ASP A 49 -4.97 0.48 9.59
C ASP A 49 -4.07 -0.70 9.24
N TYR A 50 -3.27 -1.12 10.21
CA TYR A 50 -2.35 -2.25 10.06
C TYR A 50 -3.10 -3.54 9.70
N GLY A 51 -2.48 -4.34 8.83
CA GLY A 51 -3.06 -5.60 8.32
C GLY A 51 -4.17 -5.43 7.29
N ARG A 52 -4.58 -4.19 6.96
CA ARG A 52 -5.57 -3.93 5.90
C ARG A 52 -4.92 -3.94 4.53
N VAL A 53 -5.64 -4.48 3.56
CA VAL A 53 -5.29 -4.40 2.14
C VAL A 53 -5.70 -3.03 1.63
N VAL A 54 -4.77 -2.31 1.02
CA VAL A 54 -4.98 -0.98 0.50
C VAL A 54 -4.38 -0.85 -0.89
N ARG A 55 -5.00 -0.02 -1.72
CA ARG A 55 -4.45 0.45 -2.97
C ARG A 55 -3.70 1.75 -2.77
N ILE A 56 -2.48 1.81 -3.26
CA ILE A 56 -1.56 2.92 -3.06
C ILE A 56 -1.28 3.60 -4.38
N VAL A 57 -1.61 4.88 -4.50
CA VAL A 57 -1.20 5.69 -5.65
C VAL A 57 0.09 6.40 -5.30
N PHE A 58 1.19 5.96 -5.93
CA PHE A 58 2.47 6.64 -5.85
C PHE A 58 2.53 7.83 -6.80
N VAL A 59 3.26 8.86 -6.39
CA VAL A 59 3.70 9.93 -7.27
C VAL A 59 5.16 10.23 -7.05
N MET A 60 5.83 10.66 -8.12
CA MET A 60 7.18 11.17 -8.02
C MET A 60 7.14 12.58 -7.42
N GLY A 61 7.83 12.77 -6.30
CA GLY A 61 8.12 14.09 -5.75
C GLY A 61 9.09 14.87 -6.63
N LYS A 62 9.26 16.16 -6.35
CA LYS A 62 10.23 17.01 -7.07
C LYS A 62 11.67 16.45 -6.98
N ASP A 63 11.98 15.77 -5.89
CA ASP A 63 13.29 15.16 -5.60
C ASP A 63 13.43 13.74 -6.15
N SER A 64 12.66 13.37 -7.18
CA SER A 64 12.61 11.99 -7.75
C SER A 64 12.25 10.90 -6.73
N THR A 65 11.74 11.28 -5.56
CA THR A 65 11.38 10.36 -4.49
C THR A 65 9.96 9.85 -4.72
N LYS A 66 9.74 8.53 -4.65
CA LYS A 66 8.39 7.95 -4.70
C LYS A 66 7.67 8.23 -3.38
N LEU A 67 6.58 8.97 -3.47
CA LEU A 67 5.76 9.32 -2.32
C LEU A 67 4.34 8.77 -2.49
N VAL A 68 3.75 8.36 -1.39
CA VAL A 68 2.35 7.96 -1.35
C VAL A 68 1.48 9.21 -1.44
N LYS A 69 0.69 9.32 -2.50
CA LYS A 69 -0.28 10.41 -2.69
C LYS A 69 -1.67 10.03 -2.21
N LYS A 70 -2.08 8.79 -2.46
CA LYS A 70 -3.41 8.30 -2.10
C LYS A 70 -3.31 6.89 -1.53
N VAL A 71 -4.07 6.64 -0.47
CA VAL A 71 -4.32 5.32 0.11
C VAL A 71 -5.82 5.07 0.00
N GLU A 72 -6.21 3.97 -0.61
CA GLU A 72 -7.61 3.57 -0.73
C GLU A 72 -7.76 2.19 -0.14
N GLU A 73 -8.57 2.05 0.91
CA GLU A 73 -8.84 0.74 1.50
C GLU A 73 -9.54 -0.15 0.48
N ILE A 74 -8.94 -1.30 0.21
CA ILE A 74 -9.61 -2.38 -0.49
C ILE A 74 -10.18 -3.29 0.59
N LYS A 75 -11.50 -3.22 0.76
CA LYS A 75 -12.22 -4.28 1.44
C LYS A 75 -12.12 -5.51 0.56
N MET A 76 -11.08 -6.31 0.78
CA MET A 76 -11.12 -7.70 0.38
C MET A 76 -12.23 -8.29 1.24
N ASP A 77 -13.37 -8.58 0.62
CA ASP A 77 -14.41 -9.38 1.24
C ASP A 77 -13.75 -10.74 1.50
N THR A 78 -13.15 -10.88 2.68
CA THR A 78 -12.61 -12.16 3.17
C THR A 78 -13.82 -13.04 3.44
N ALA A 79 -14.35 -13.61 2.37
CA ALA A 79 -15.16 -14.80 2.36
C ALA A 79 -14.31 -15.93 1.78
N VAL A 80 -13.17 -16.24 2.40
CA VAL A 80 -12.60 -17.60 2.35
C VAL A 80 -11.52 -17.77 3.42
N ALA A 81 -11.59 -18.91 4.08
CA ALA A 81 -10.63 -19.49 5.04
C ALA A 81 -10.72 -19.02 6.50
N ALA A 82 -11.73 -19.55 7.19
CA ALA A 82 -11.60 -20.01 8.57
C ALA A 82 -12.29 -21.39 8.68
N PRO A 83 -11.89 -22.20 9.67
CA PRO A 83 -10.78 -23.16 9.69
C PRO A 83 -11.10 -24.54 9.07
#